data_AF-A0A151H6R7-F1
#
_entry.id   AF-A0A151H6R7-F1
#
_cell.length_a   1.000
_cell.length_b   1.000
_cell.length_c   1.000
_cell.angle_alpha   90.00
_cell.angle_beta   90.00
_cell.angle_gamma   90.00
#
_symmetry.space_group_name_H-M   'P 1'
#
loop_
_entity.id
_entity.type
_entity.pdbx_description
1 polymer ?
#
loop_
_entity_poly.entity_id
_entity_poly.type
_entity_poly.pdbx_seq_one_letter_code
_entity_poly.pdbx_strand_id
1 'polypeptide(L)'
;MATRGEALSSEGDENIEQSQGDRGTHADRPKCTIVHLDLGIGGAEHLIVLAALAMQGRDSTSERADSRGQQKAEENGSRADDGYDVEVITTRHDRNRCFPATVDGRLKVFEYGHFLPRSIFGKAVAFCSLLRMLWLVLVIFVTGRWRRNVIINDQVAAVNPLLSFFCEKLVFYAHFPDLLLVQRTPHSPGFFAALKKLYRVVMDGIEEATTGKCDLLLFNSRFTEQTFRRTFPSLRFPPHTVLYPPVDTAGADAFRRRFSRDACIASLKALPEFKNFDFSVPFVFSLNRYEKKKDLPLAIHAVAHARRHDAAGAPLNLVMAGGFCSQLPENGEVFADLLRLARMQSELDVLWPAAASEQGSSGASEITERTQVLFLKNISEETRQSLMALALCLVYTPFEEHFGMVPLEANALGCPVVASNSGGPRESILHGKTRKGVAAARSSLALHSEMRP
;
A
#
# COMPACT_ATOMS: atom_id res chain seq x y z
N MET A 1 58.21 12.61 28.53
CA MET A 1 59.41 11.75 28.55
C MET A 1 59.31 10.87 29.78
N ALA A 2 59.11 9.55 29.59
CA ALA A 2 59.34 8.44 30.53
C ALA A 2 58.58 8.46 31.89
N THR A 3 58.04 7.39 32.48
CA THR A 3 57.83 5.96 32.16
C THR A 3 57.06 5.35 33.35
N ARG A 4 56.04 4.51 33.06
CA ARG A 4 55.74 3.17 33.63
C ARG A 4 55.50 2.92 35.14
N GLY A 5 54.52 2.03 35.40
CA GLY A 5 54.38 1.13 36.57
C GLY A 5 53.01 1.28 37.25
N GLU A 6 51.96 0.58 36.82
CA GLU A 6 51.51 -0.78 37.20
C GLU A 6 51.09 -0.99 38.68
N ALA A 7 49.97 -1.71 38.82
CA ALA A 7 49.43 -2.42 39.97
C ALA A 7 48.67 -1.62 41.05
N LEU A 8 47.33 -1.71 41.00
CA LEU A 8 46.47 -1.67 42.18
C LEU A 8 45.43 -2.79 42.06
N SER A 9 45.60 -3.79 42.91
CA SER A 9 44.65 -4.84 43.24
C SER A 9 43.59 -4.34 44.23
N SER A 10 42.43 -4.98 44.14
CA SER A 10 41.42 -5.19 45.19
C SER A 10 40.77 -3.97 45.84
N GLU A 11 39.49 -3.76 45.52
CA GLU A 11 38.44 -3.48 46.51
C GLU A 11 37.06 -3.64 45.86
N GLY A 12 36.19 -4.45 46.48
CA GLY A 12 34.73 -4.33 46.34
C GLY A 12 34.01 -5.32 45.42
N ASP A 13 34.04 -6.62 45.75
CA ASP A 13 32.87 -7.48 45.55
C ASP A 13 31.75 -6.94 46.46
N GLU A 14 30.63 -6.49 45.89
CA GLU A 14 29.27 -6.69 46.41
C GLU A 14 28.26 -5.97 45.50
N ASN A 15 27.20 -6.69 45.12
CA ASN A 15 26.00 -6.27 44.38
C ASN A 15 26.07 -6.25 42.84
N ILE A 16 26.15 -7.44 42.23
CA ILE A 16 25.53 -7.71 40.92
C ILE A 16 24.73 -9.03 41.01
N GLU A 17 23.64 -9.01 41.77
CA GLU A 17 22.54 -9.97 41.61
C GLU A 17 21.23 -9.20 41.71
N GLN A 18 20.81 -8.58 40.60
CA GLN A 18 19.40 -8.28 40.28
C GLN A 18 19.32 -7.58 38.91
N SER A 19 19.49 -8.35 37.84
CA SER A 19 18.87 -8.03 36.53
C SER A 19 18.48 -9.28 35.74
N GLN A 20 18.14 -10.36 36.45
CA GLN A 20 17.32 -11.44 35.89
C GLN A 20 15.85 -11.09 36.10
N GLY A 21 15.37 -10.14 35.31
CA GLY A 21 13.95 -9.83 35.18
C GLY A 21 13.69 -9.54 33.71
N ASP A 22 12.97 -10.45 33.05
CA ASP A 22 12.33 -10.30 31.73
C ASP A 22 12.97 -11.01 30.52
N ARG A 23 13.31 -12.30 30.67
CA ARG A 23 13.51 -13.23 29.52
C ARG A 23 12.53 -14.41 29.57
N GLY A 24 11.26 -14.16 29.88
CA GLY A 24 10.29 -15.22 30.09
C GLY A 24 8.90 -14.89 29.60
N THR A 25 8.67 -14.74 28.29
CA THR A 25 7.31 -14.78 27.67
C THR A 25 7.27 -15.17 26.18
N HIS A 26 8.38 -15.13 25.43
CA HIS A 26 8.34 -15.39 23.98
C HIS A 26 8.44 -16.87 23.56
N ALA A 27 8.95 -17.77 24.42
CA ALA A 27 9.26 -19.14 24.00
C ALA A 27 8.02 -20.04 23.78
N ASP A 28 6.88 -19.68 24.36
CA ASP A 28 5.66 -20.49 24.38
C ASP A 28 4.56 -19.97 23.44
N ARG A 29 4.81 -18.87 22.71
CA ARG A 29 3.86 -18.33 21.74
C ARG A 29 3.79 -19.20 20.48
N PRO A 30 2.60 -19.39 19.88
CA PRO A 30 2.48 -20.08 18.61
C PRO A 30 3.28 -19.35 17.53
N LYS A 31 4.02 -20.10 16.73
CA LYS A 31 4.93 -19.56 15.71
C LYS A 31 4.19 -19.33 14.40
N CYS A 32 4.24 -18.10 13.90
CA CYS A 32 3.72 -17.73 12.58
C CYS A 32 4.86 -17.25 11.68
N THR A 33 5.01 -17.89 10.52
CA THR A 33 5.98 -17.46 9.50
C THR A 33 5.23 -16.92 8.29
N ILE A 34 5.50 -15.68 7.92
CA ILE A 34 4.99 -15.08 6.68
C ILE A 34 6.07 -15.19 5.61
N VAL A 35 5.71 -15.77 4.46
CA VAL A 35 6.59 -15.88 3.30
C VAL A 35 6.12 -14.89 2.25
N HIS A 36 6.99 -13.94 1.90
CA HIS A 36 6.70 -12.87 0.95
C HIS A 36 7.87 -12.68 -0.02
N LEU A 37 7.63 -12.24 -1.26
CA LEU A 37 8.69 -12.13 -2.26
C LEU A 37 9.65 -10.96 -1.99
N ASP A 38 9.17 -9.73 -2.11
CA ASP A 38 9.99 -8.52 -2.10
C ASP A 38 9.40 -7.52 -1.11
N LEU A 39 10.03 -7.36 0.05
CA LEU A 39 9.57 -6.45 1.09
C LEU A 39 10.11 -5.04 0.83
N GLY A 40 9.30 -4.21 0.17
CA GLY A 40 9.58 -2.81 -0.10
C GLY A 40 8.42 -1.89 0.31
N ILE A 41 8.06 -0.94 -0.57
CA ILE A 41 6.88 -0.08 -0.41
C ILE A 41 5.87 -0.40 -1.50
N GLY A 42 4.73 -0.95 -1.08
CA GLY A 42 3.62 -1.31 -1.94
C GLY A 42 2.43 -1.79 -1.13
N GLY A 43 1.33 -2.09 -1.83
CA GLY A 43 0.06 -2.40 -1.17
C GLY A 43 0.02 -3.78 -0.52
N ALA A 44 0.66 -4.77 -1.16
CA ALA A 44 0.77 -6.11 -0.58
C ALA A 44 1.72 -6.09 0.62
N GLU A 45 2.84 -5.38 0.50
CA GLU A 45 3.82 -5.21 1.56
C GLU A 45 3.20 -4.50 2.78
N HIS A 46 2.38 -3.47 2.56
CA HIS A 46 1.68 -2.76 3.64
C HIS A 46 0.73 -3.69 4.39
N LEU A 47 -0.07 -4.47 3.66
CA LEU A 47 -0.95 -5.49 4.24
C LEU A 47 -0.16 -6.46 5.12
N ILE A 48 0.91 -7.03 4.57
CA ILE A 48 1.69 -8.06 5.27
C ILE A 48 2.30 -7.49 6.55
N VAL A 49 2.84 -6.27 6.50
CA VAL A 49 3.41 -5.62 7.69
C VAL A 49 2.34 -5.33 8.75
N LEU A 50 1.18 -4.78 8.35
CA LEU A 50 0.10 -4.50 9.30
C LEU A 50 -0.51 -5.78 9.90
N ALA A 51 -0.69 -6.82 9.08
CA ALA A 51 -1.17 -8.12 9.56
C ALA A 51 -0.18 -8.75 10.54
N ALA A 52 1.13 -8.71 10.22
CA ALA A 52 2.17 -9.22 11.08
C ALA A 52 2.20 -8.53 12.46
N LEU A 53 2.12 -7.20 12.47
CA LEU A 53 2.08 -6.42 13.70
C LEU A 53 0.81 -6.71 14.53
N ALA A 54 -0.35 -6.80 13.86
CA ALA A 54 -1.60 -7.11 14.56
C ALA A 54 -1.59 -8.52 15.17
N MET A 55 -0.96 -9.49 14.50
CA MET A 55 -0.85 -10.86 14.97
C MET A 55 0.10 -11.05 16.15
N GLN A 56 1.04 -10.13 16.40
CA GLN A 56 1.93 -10.19 17.56
C GLN A 56 1.19 -9.96 18.90
N GLY A 57 -0.08 -9.53 18.85
CA GLY A 57 -0.90 -9.18 20.02
C GLY A 57 -0.55 -7.79 20.56
N ARG A 58 -1.36 -7.27 21.48
CA ARG A 58 -1.04 -5.98 22.13
C ARG A 58 0.11 -6.16 23.12
N ASP A 59 1.23 -5.47 22.89
CA ASP A 59 2.20 -5.22 23.95
C ASP A 59 1.54 -4.34 25.02
N SER A 60 1.22 -4.95 26.16
CA SER A 60 0.66 -4.30 27.36
C SER A 60 1.57 -3.21 27.98
N THR A 61 2.67 -2.86 27.32
CA THR A 61 3.63 -1.83 27.74
C THR A 61 3.39 -0.46 27.09
N SER A 62 2.61 -0.35 25.99
CA SER A 62 2.41 0.96 25.32
C SER A 62 1.15 1.73 25.72
N GLU A 63 0.17 1.13 26.39
CA GLU A 63 -1.08 1.80 26.79
C GLU A 63 -1.09 2.36 28.23
N ARG A 64 0.05 2.39 28.95
CA ARG A 64 0.14 2.99 30.29
C ARG A 64 0.09 4.53 30.33
N ALA A 65 -0.22 5.20 29.21
CA ALA A 65 -0.21 6.66 29.10
C ALA A 65 -1.60 7.34 29.10
N ASP A 66 -2.73 6.63 28.98
CA ASP A 66 -4.06 7.25 29.02
C ASP A 66 -4.98 6.60 30.07
N SER A 67 -4.75 6.98 31.32
CA SER A 67 -5.63 6.67 32.45
C SER A 67 -6.91 7.49 32.40
N ARG A 68 -7.88 7.08 31.57
CA ARG A 68 -9.29 7.54 31.64
C ARG A 68 -10.33 6.71 30.88
N GLY A 69 -10.09 5.41 30.68
CA GLY A 69 -11.01 4.53 29.95
C GLY A 69 -11.27 3.14 30.56
N GLN A 70 -10.70 2.81 31.72
CA GLN A 70 -10.92 1.51 32.36
C GLN A 70 -12.05 1.59 33.38
N GLN A 71 -13.28 1.44 32.89
CA GLN A 71 -14.43 0.95 33.65
C GLN A 71 -15.58 0.66 32.67
N LYS A 72 -15.43 -0.39 31.84
CA LYS A 72 -16.56 -1.07 31.16
C LYS A 72 -16.20 -2.35 30.37
N ALA A 73 -15.08 -3.00 30.66
CA ALA A 73 -14.63 -4.19 29.92
C ALA A 73 -14.33 -5.39 30.83
N GLU A 74 -15.10 -5.58 31.91
CA GLU A 74 -14.90 -6.71 32.85
C GLU A 74 -16.06 -7.73 32.89
N GLU A 75 -17.05 -7.66 31.99
CA GLU A 75 -18.18 -8.61 32.02
C GLU A 75 -18.20 -9.69 30.91
N ASN A 76 -17.22 -9.74 30.02
CA ASN A 76 -17.07 -10.88 29.11
C ASN A 76 -15.67 -11.44 29.28
N GLY A 77 -15.55 -12.69 29.75
CA GLY A 77 -14.29 -13.40 29.97
C GLY A 77 -13.44 -13.53 28.70
N SER A 78 -12.73 -12.45 28.36
CA SER A 78 -11.76 -12.42 27.27
C SER A 78 -10.54 -13.21 27.70
N ARG A 79 -10.32 -14.34 27.03
CA ARG A 79 -9.00 -14.99 26.98
C ARG A 79 -7.94 -13.91 26.78
N ALA A 80 -6.87 -13.96 27.58
CA ALA A 80 -5.68 -13.18 27.32
C ALA A 80 -5.31 -13.35 25.84
N ASP A 81 -5.05 -12.23 25.16
CA ASP A 81 -4.69 -12.18 23.75
C ASP A 81 -3.25 -12.70 23.60
N ASP A 82 -3.10 -14.02 23.66
CA ASP A 82 -1.82 -14.70 23.47
C ASP A 82 -1.43 -14.58 21.98
N GLY A 83 -0.80 -13.45 21.63
CA GLY A 83 -0.33 -13.16 20.28
C GLY A 83 0.68 -14.19 19.75
N TYR A 84 0.95 -14.13 18.45
CA TYR A 84 1.89 -15.02 17.76
C TYR A 84 3.34 -14.53 17.86
N ASP A 85 4.30 -15.45 17.85
CA ASP A 85 5.69 -15.12 17.49
C ASP A 85 5.78 -15.05 15.96
N VAL A 86 5.70 -13.84 15.42
CA VAL A 86 5.65 -13.57 13.98
C VAL A 86 7.04 -13.27 13.42
N GLU A 87 7.42 -14.00 12.37
CA GLU A 87 8.57 -13.71 11.53
C GLU A 87 8.16 -13.53 10.06
N VAL A 88 8.86 -12.67 9.33
CA VAL A 88 8.74 -12.52 7.88
C VAL A 88 10.00 -13.02 7.21
N ILE A 89 9.84 -13.91 6.24
CA ILE A 89 10.92 -14.41 5.39
C ILE A 89 10.69 -13.84 3.99
N THR A 90 11.69 -13.13 3.47
CA THR A 90 11.62 -12.44 2.17
C THR A 90 12.85 -12.68 1.31
N THR A 91 12.70 -12.61 -0.02
CA THR A 91 13.85 -12.68 -0.94
C THR A 91 14.61 -11.39 -1.12
N ARG A 92 14.00 -10.25 -0.74
CA ARG A 92 14.65 -8.95 -0.72
C ARG A 92 14.02 -8.04 0.31
N HIS A 93 14.83 -7.21 0.97
CA HIS A 93 14.37 -6.15 1.87
C HIS A 93 15.18 -4.88 1.62
N ASP A 94 14.57 -3.87 1.01
CA ASP A 94 15.25 -2.59 0.78
C ASP A 94 15.11 -1.68 2.01
N ARG A 95 16.16 -1.65 2.86
CA ARG A 95 16.15 -0.86 4.10
C ARG A 95 15.97 0.65 3.89
N ASN A 96 16.29 1.16 2.70
CA ASN A 96 16.09 2.58 2.37
C ASN A 96 14.66 2.86 1.85
N ARG A 97 13.92 1.82 1.49
CA ARG A 97 12.58 1.90 0.90
C ARG A 97 11.68 0.80 1.44
N CYS A 98 11.39 0.87 2.74
CA CYS A 98 10.55 -0.08 3.46
C CYS A 98 9.70 0.61 4.53
N PHE A 99 8.77 -0.14 5.13
CA PHE A 99 8.00 0.34 6.27
C PHE A 99 8.87 0.35 7.53
N PRO A 100 8.81 1.40 8.39
CA PRO A 100 9.65 1.53 9.58
C PRO A 100 9.63 0.29 10.49
N ALA A 101 8.46 -0.33 10.65
CA ALA A 101 8.25 -1.55 11.44
C ALA A 101 9.16 -2.73 11.06
N THR A 102 9.67 -2.73 9.82
CA THR A 102 10.54 -3.80 9.30
C THR A 102 12.02 -3.59 9.63
N VAL A 103 12.39 -2.42 10.15
CA VAL A 103 13.79 -2.04 10.45
C VAL A 103 14.00 -1.56 11.89
N ASP A 104 12.95 -1.11 12.58
CA ASP A 104 13.01 -0.61 13.96
C ASP A 104 12.93 -1.68 15.05
N GLY A 105 12.90 -2.96 14.65
CA GLY A 105 12.90 -4.11 15.56
C GLY A 105 11.51 -4.57 16.00
N ARG A 106 10.42 -3.88 15.61
CA ARG A 106 9.05 -4.33 15.90
C ARG A 106 8.72 -5.67 15.21
N LEU A 107 9.24 -5.89 14.01
CA LEU A 107 9.02 -7.12 13.24
C LEU A 107 10.33 -7.84 12.91
N LYS A 108 10.38 -9.16 13.16
CA LYS A 108 11.51 -10.01 12.78
C LYS A 108 11.48 -10.28 11.28
N VAL A 109 12.35 -9.63 10.51
CA VAL A 109 12.46 -9.81 9.06
C VAL A 109 13.78 -10.50 8.71
N PHE A 110 13.70 -11.59 7.94
CA PHE A 110 14.85 -12.32 7.44
C PHE A 110 14.89 -12.26 5.90
N GLU A 111 15.99 -11.72 5.36
CA GLU A 111 16.24 -11.65 3.93
C GLU A 111 17.12 -12.83 3.47
N TYR A 112 16.65 -13.59 2.48
CA TYR A 112 17.40 -14.67 1.86
C TYR A 112 17.20 -14.71 0.34
N GLY A 113 18.27 -14.65 -0.44
CA GLY A 113 18.17 -14.78 -1.91
C GLY A 113 18.23 -13.46 -2.68
N HIS A 114 18.84 -12.42 -2.10
CA HIS A 114 19.10 -11.15 -2.77
C HIS A 114 19.77 -11.31 -4.16
N PHE A 115 20.64 -12.32 -4.29
CA PHE A 115 21.38 -12.62 -5.51
C PHE A 115 20.50 -13.13 -6.67
N LEU A 116 19.27 -13.59 -6.40
CA LEU A 116 18.38 -14.12 -7.42
C LEU A 116 17.77 -12.97 -8.24
N PRO A 117 17.78 -13.03 -9.59
CA PRO A 117 17.25 -11.94 -10.41
C PRO A 117 15.73 -11.82 -10.30
N ARG A 118 15.20 -10.59 -10.42
CA ARG A 118 13.75 -10.32 -10.54
C ARG A 118 13.20 -10.60 -11.94
N SER A 119 14.07 -10.57 -12.95
CA SER A 119 13.75 -10.87 -14.35
C SER A 119 15.02 -11.24 -15.09
N ILE A 120 14.89 -11.97 -16.19
CA ILE A 120 15.99 -12.31 -17.10
C ILE A 120 15.85 -11.40 -18.33
N PHE A 121 16.76 -10.44 -18.49
CA PHE A 121 16.71 -9.40 -19.54
C PHE A 121 15.35 -8.67 -19.61
N GLY A 122 14.71 -8.40 -18.47
CA GLY A 122 13.38 -7.77 -18.40
C GLY A 122 12.22 -8.71 -18.75
N LYS A 123 12.48 -10.01 -18.93
CA LYS A 123 11.50 -11.06 -19.27
C LYS A 123 11.42 -12.12 -18.17
N ALA A 124 10.45 -13.03 -18.29
CA ALA A 124 10.28 -14.19 -17.41
C ALA A 124 10.11 -13.86 -15.90
N VAL A 125 9.45 -12.74 -15.59
CA VAL A 125 9.23 -12.28 -14.21
C VAL A 125 8.56 -13.37 -13.35
N ALA A 126 7.48 -13.99 -13.83
CA ALA A 126 6.77 -15.04 -13.08
C ALA A 126 7.65 -16.27 -12.80
N PHE A 127 8.56 -16.62 -13.70
CA PHE A 127 9.51 -17.71 -13.49
C PHE A 127 10.55 -17.34 -12.43
N CYS A 128 11.11 -16.13 -12.51
CA CYS A 128 12.02 -15.62 -11.49
C CYS A 128 11.36 -15.56 -10.11
N SER A 129 10.10 -15.11 -10.04
CA SER A 129 9.29 -15.13 -8.82
C SER A 129 9.12 -16.54 -8.26
N LEU A 130 8.83 -17.53 -9.11
CA LEU A 130 8.76 -18.93 -8.70
C LEU A 130 10.10 -19.43 -8.14
N LEU A 131 11.21 -19.20 -8.83
CA LEU A 131 12.54 -19.61 -8.37
C LEU A 131 12.91 -18.97 -7.02
N ARG A 132 12.58 -17.68 -6.84
CA ARG A 132 12.78 -16.95 -5.58
C ARG A 132 11.97 -17.58 -4.44
N MET A 133 10.71 -17.95 -4.69
CA MET A 133 9.89 -18.60 -3.66
C MET A 133 10.34 -20.02 -3.36
N LEU A 134 10.76 -20.78 -4.37
CA LEU A 134 11.37 -22.10 -4.18
C LEU A 134 12.67 -22.01 -3.36
N TRP A 135 13.45 -20.94 -3.54
CA TRP A 135 14.62 -20.66 -2.71
C TRP A 135 14.23 -20.42 -1.25
N LEU A 136 13.17 -19.65 -0.96
CA LEU A 136 12.69 -19.47 0.42
C LEU A 136 12.23 -20.79 1.04
N VAL A 137 11.55 -21.66 0.29
CA VAL A 137 11.20 -23.01 0.74
C VAL A 137 12.45 -23.81 1.13
N LEU A 138 13.49 -23.77 0.28
CA LEU A 138 14.78 -24.42 0.59
C LEU A 138 15.43 -23.84 1.84
N VAL A 139 15.37 -22.52 2.02
CA VAL A 139 15.88 -21.86 3.23
C VAL A 139 15.13 -22.34 4.47
N ILE A 140 13.80 -22.41 4.43
CA ILE A 140 12.97 -22.92 5.54
C ILE A 140 13.40 -24.35 5.89
N PHE A 141 13.62 -25.20 4.88
CA PHE A 141 14.11 -26.57 5.04
C PHE A 141 15.50 -26.62 5.70
N VAL A 142 16.50 -25.92 5.14
CA VAL A 142 17.90 -25.98 5.60
C VAL A 142 18.08 -25.35 6.98
N THR A 143 17.35 -24.28 7.28
CA THR A 143 17.45 -23.57 8.57
C THR A 143 16.72 -24.27 9.71
N GLY A 144 16.12 -25.43 9.45
CA GLY A 144 15.49 -26.20 10.51
C GLY A 144 14.16 -25.62 10.99
N ARG A 145 13.52 -24.74 10.22
CA ARG A 145 12.25 -24.07 10.59
C ARG A 145 11.05 -25.00 10.43
N TRP A 146 11.18 -26.24 10.88
CA TRP A 146 10.17 -27.28 10.85
C TRP A 146 9.04 -26.98 11.84
N ARG A 147 7.82 -27.42 11.52
CA ARG A 147 6.64 -27.39 12.41
C ARG A 147 6.25 -25.99 12.89
N ARG A 148 5.97 -25.08 11.95
CA ARG A 148 5.30 -23.81 12.28
C ARG A 148 3.81 -24.05 12.51
N ASN A 149 3.22 -23.34 13.46
CA ASN A 149 1.77 -23.44 13.68
C ASN A 149 1.02 -22.89 12.47
N VAL A 150 1.48 -21.74 11.96
CA VAL A 150 0.91 -21.12 10.76
C VAL A 150 2.02 -20.68 9.82
N ILE A 151 1.87 -21.01 8.53
CA ILE A 151 2.59 -20.32 7.45
C ILE A 151 1.57 -19.52 6.63
N ILE A 152 1.83 -18.23 6.47
CA ILE A 152 1.09 -17.36 5.56
C ILE A 152 1.94 -17.19 4.31
N ASN A 153 1.51 -17.78 3.21
CA ASN A 153 2.15 -17.58 1.90
C ASN A 153 1.47 -16.43 1.16
N ASP A 154 2.27 -15.51 0.63
CA ASP A 154 1.80 -14.39 -0.18
C ASP A 154 2.34 -14.44 -1.62
N GLN A 155 1.53 -13.93 -2.54
CA GLN A 155 1.77 -13.78 -3.98
C GLN A 155 1.82 -15.08 -4.79
N VAL A 156 2.82 -15.94 -4.58
CA VAL A 156 3.07 -17.06 -5.50
C VAL A 156 2.52 -18.37 -4.94
N ALA A 157 1.42 -18.84 -5.51
CA ALA A 157 0.73 -20.04 -5.06
C ALA A 157 1.48 -21.35 -5.36
N ALA A 158 2.38 -21.33 -6.36
CA ALA A 158 3.10 -22.50 -6.87
C ALA A 158 3.91 -23.27 -5.80
N VAL A 159 4.29 -22.61 -4.71
CA VAL A 159 5.03 -23.23 -3.60
C VAL A 159 4.15 -23.77 -2.47
N ASN A 160 2.82 -23.55 -2.53
CA ASN A 160 1.88 -24.00 -1.49
C ASN A 160 2.03 -25.48 -1.13
N PRO A 161 2.09 -26.44 -2.08
CA PRO A 161 2.23 -27.86 -1.74
C PRO A 161 3.54 -28.19 -1.01
N LEU A 162 4.59 -27.38 -1.20
CA LEU A 162 5.86 -27.56 -0.52
C LEU A 162 5.82 -26.94 0.88
N LEU A 163 5.22 -25.76 1.02
CA LEU A 163 5.09 -25.06 2.30
C LEU A 163 4.23 -25.85 3.30
N SER A 164 3.24 -26.62 2.82
CA SER A 164 2.39 -27.44 3.69
C SER A 164 3.17 -28.53 4.46
N PHE A 165 4.38 -28.92 4.04
CA PHE A 165 5.21 -29.86 4.80
C PHE A 165 5.86 -29.24 6.06
N PHE A 166 5.92 -27.90 6.13
CA PHE A 166 6.62 -27.19 7.20
C PHE A 166 5.69 -26.59 8.25
N CYS A 167 4.36 -26.73 8.09
CA CYS A 167 3.39 -26.12 8.99
C CYS A 167 2.19 -27.02 9.33
N GLU A 168 1.50 -26.69 10.42
CA GLU A 168 0.22 -27.28 10.80
C GLU A 168 -0.94 -26.68 10.00
N LYS A 169 -0.87 -25.37 9.73
CA LYS A 169 -1.83 -24.65 8.90
C LYS A 169 -1.14 -23.76 7.87
N LEU A 170 -1.50 -23.97 6.61
CA LEU A 170 -1.09 -23.14 5.49
C LEU A 170 -2.22 -22.19 5.10
N VAL A 171 -1.96 -20.89 5.19
CA VAL A 171 -2.85 -19.84 4.71
C VAL A 171 -2.25 -19.25 3.45
N PHE A 172 -3.01 -19.20 2.36
CA PHE A 172 -2.59 -18.49 1.14
C PHE A 172 -3.38 -17.19 1.01
N TYR A 173 -2.69 -16.06 0.92
CA TYR A 173 -3.32 -14.75 0.71
C TYR A 173 -3.23 -14.35 -0.76
N ALA A 174 -4.37 -14.39 -1.45
CA ALA A 174 -4.49 -14.10 -2.87
C ALA A 174 -4.87 -12.64 -3.12
N HIS A 175 -3.97 -11.89 -3.77
CA HIS A 175 -4.20 -10.49 -4.14
C HIS A 175 -4.85 -10.31 -5.52
N PHE A 176 -4.39 -11.08 -6.51
CA PHE A 176 -4.89 -11.13 -7.89
C PHE A 176 -4.20 -12.27 -8.64
N PRO A 177 -4.82 -12.90 -9.66
CA PRO A 177 -4.17 -13.95 -10.42
C PRO A 177 -2.94 -13.44 -11.20
N ASP A 178 -1.80 -14.12 -11.07
CA ASP A 178 -0.56 -13.78 -11.76
C ASP A 178 -0.72 -13.86 -13.29
N LEU A 179 -1.58 -14.77 -13.77
CA LEU A 179 -2.01 -14.85 -15.16
C LEU A 179 -2.38 -13.47 -15.75
N LEU A 180 -3.13 -12.66 -14.98
CA LEU A 180 -3.73 -11.41 -15.44
C LEU A 180 -2.81 -10.20 -15.23
N LEU A 181 -1.76 -10.34 -14.40
CA LEU A 181 -0.82 -9.24 -14.12
C LEU A 181 0.17 -8.98 -15.26
N VAL A 182 0.33 -9.91 -16.20
CA VAL A 182 1.26 -9.73 -17.32
C VAL A 182 0.59 -9.02 -18.48
N GLN A 183 0.98 -7.75 -18.66
CA GLN A 183 0.60 -6.94 -19.82
C GLN A 183 0.92 -7.70 -21.12
N ARG A 184 -0.08 -7.84 -21.99
CA ARG A 184 0.07 -8.43 -23.33
C ARG A 184 0.97 -7.53 -24.17
N THR A 185 2.28 -7.77 -24.15
CA THR A 185 3.19 -7.11 -25.10
C THR A 185 2.83 -7.56 -26.53
N PRO A 186 2.49 -6.62 -27.44
CA PRO A 186 2.21 -6.97 -28.82
C PRO A 186 3.49 -7.44 -29.52
N HIS A 187 3.32 -8.43 -30.40
CA HIS A 187 4.26 -8.83 -31.45
C HIS A 187 5.66 -9.29 -31.01
N SER A 188 5.74 -10.54 -30.53
CA SER A 188 6.92 -11.37 -30.80
C SER A 188 6.65 -12.19 -32.08
N PRO A 189 7.49 -12.15 -33.12
CA PRO A 189 7.26 -12.94 -34.32
C PRO A 189 7.52 -14.44 -34.10
N GLY A 190 6.71 -15.29 -34.75
CA GLY A 190 6.96 -16.73 -34.95
C GLY A 190 7.20 -17.58 -33.69
N PHE A 191 8.25 -18.40 -33.71
CA PHE A 191 8.61 -19.41 -32.70
C PHE A 191 8.61 -18.88 -31.25
N PHE A 192 9.08 -17.65 -31.03
CA PHE A 192 9.11 -17.05 -29.68
C PHE A 192 7.72 -16.77 -29.10
N ALA A 193 6.72 -16.50 -29.95
CA ALA A 193 5.34 -16.37 -29.50
C ALA A 193 4.76 -17.73 -29.06
N ALA A 194 5.08 -18.80 -29.79
CA ALA A 194 4.67 -20.16 -29.43
C ALA A 194 5.33 -20.60 -28.11
N LEU A 195 6.63 -20.33 -27.92
CA LEU A 195 7.33 -20.62 -26.67
C LEU A 195 6.77 -19.81 -25.50
N LYS A 196 6.48 -18.52 -25.69
CA LYS A 196 5.85 -17.66 -24.68
C LYS A 196 4.45 -18.16 -24.31
N LYS A 197 3.68 -18.66 -25.29
CA LYS A 197 2.37 -19.27 -25.07
C LYS A 197 2.47 -20.57 -24.30
N LEU A 198 3.42 -21.45 -24.62
CA LEU A 198 3.64 -22.70 -23.89
C LEU A 198 4.09 -22.42 -22.46
N TYR A 199 5.09 -21.54 -22.27
CA TYR A 199 5.53 -21.07 -20.96
C TYR A 199 4.36 -20.56 -20.12
N ARG A 200 3.47 -19.79 -20.74
CA ARG A 200 2.27 -19.24 -20.13
C ARG A 200 1.32 -20.35 -19.67
N VAL A 201 0.92 -21.24 -20.58
CA VAL A 201 0.05 -22.39 -20.27
C VAL A 201 0.61 -23.23 -19.12
N VAL A 202 1.93 -23.45 -19.08
CA VAL A 202 2.57 -24.20 -17.99
C VAL A 202 2.50 -23.43 -16.67
N MET A 203 2.90 -22.15 -16.65
CA MET A 203 2.88 -21.35 -15.41
C MET A 203 1.46 -21.17 -14.87
N ASP A 204 0.50 -20.90 -15.75
CA ASP A 204 -0.90 -20.71 -15.37
C ASP A 204 -1.52 -22.03 -14.88
N GLY A 205 -1.17 -23.15 -15.52
CA GLY A 205 -1.59 -24.47 -15.07
C GLY A 205 -1.00 -24.85 -13.71
N ILE A 206 0.25 -24.45 -13.43
CA ILE A 206 0.86 -24.60 -12.10
C ILE A 206 0.11 -23.72 -11.09
N GLU A 207 -0.13 -22.45 -11.40
CA GLU A 207 -0.86 -21.53 -10.51
C GLU A 207 -2.26 -22.07 -10.19
N GLU A 208 -3.03 -22.50 -11.19
CA GLU A 208 -4.36 -23.10 -11.02
C GLU A 208 -4.30 -24.37 -10.16
N ALA A 209 -3.34 -25.27 -10.41
CA ALA A 209 -3.22 -26.52 -9.69
C ALA A 209 -2.78 -26.36 -8.21
N THR A 210 -2.08 -25.27 -7.90
CA THR A 210 -1.45 -25.05 -6.58
C THR A 210 -2.15 -24.01 -5.72
N THR A 211 -2.94 -23.11 -6.30
CA THR A 211 -3.72 -22.10 -5.56
C THR A 211 -4.59 -22.73 -4.48
N GLY A 212 -5.26 -23.84 -4.80
CA GLY A 212 -6.15 -24.54 -3.87
C GLY A 212 -5.44 -25.46 -2.86
N LYS A 213 -4.11 -25.53 -2.88
CA LYS A 213 -3.32 -26.43 -2.03
C LYS A 213 -2.94 -25.78 -0.70
N CYS A 214 -3.93 -25.23 0.01
CA CYS A 214 -3.78 -24.61 1.33
C CYS A 214 -4.96 -24.99 2.24
N ASP A 215 -4.80 -24.81 3.56
CA ASP A 215 -5.88 -25.04 4.53
C ASP A 215 -6.94 -23.93 4.49
N LEU A 216 -6.49 -22.69 4.23
CA LEU A 216 -7.34 -21.51 4.16
C LEU A 216 -6.87 -20.58 3.04
N LEU A 217 -7.78 -20.22 2.15
CA LEU A 217 -7.55 -19.26 1.08
C LEU A 217 -8.19 -17.92 1.42
N LEU A 218 -7.39 -16.86 1.47
CA LEU A 218 -7.84 -15.51 1.75
C LEU A 218 -7.82 -14.67 0.48
N PHE A 219 -8.88 -13.89 0.26
CA PHE A 219 -8.93 -12.91 -0.82
C PHE A 219 -8.96 -11.49 -0.26
N ASN A 220 -8.25 -10.56 -0.88
CA ASN A 220 -8.29 -9.14 -0.51
C ASN A 220 -9.64 -8.45 -0.80
N SER A 221 -10.47 -9.02 -1.69
CA SER A 221 -11.77 -8.48 -2.07
C SER A 221 -12.66 -9.57 -2.69
N ARG A 222 -13.98 -9.34 -2.71
CA ARG A 222 -14.92 -10.20 -3.45
C ARG A 222 -14.69 -10.10 -4.95
N PHE A 223 -14.25 -8.94 -5.46
CA PHE A 223 -13.85 -8.76 -6.85
C PHE A 223 -12.71 -9.72 -7.23
N THR A 224 -11.67 -9.78 -6.41
CA THR A 224 -10.56 -10.71 -6.61
C THR A 224 -11.02 -12.16 -6.54
N GLU A 225 -11.81 -12.52 -5.53
CA GLU A 225 -12.40 -13.87 -5.41
C GLU A 225 -13.17 -14.27 -6.68
N GLN A 226 -14.04 -13.39 -7.19
CA GLN A 226 -14.77 -13.63 -8.44
C GLN A 226 -13.84 -13.74 -9.65
N THR A 227 -12.76 -12.97 -9.67
CA THR A 227 -11.76 -13.03 -10.73
C THR A 227 -11.05 -14.38 -10.74
N PHE A 228 -10.61 -14.88 -9.58
CA PHE A 228 -10.04 -16.24 -9.45
C PHE A 228 -11.01 -17.32 -9.94
N ARG A 229 -12.30 -17.24 -9.58
CA ARG A 229 -13.33 -18.20 -10.04
C ARG A 229 -13.52 -18.20 -11.55
N ARG A 230 -13.44 -17.03 -12.19
CA ARG A 230 -13.56 -16.90 -13.67
C ARG A 230 -12.29 -17.36 -14.38
N THR A 231 -11.15 -17.09 -13.78
CA THR A 231 -9.83 -17.35 -14.36
C THR A 231 -9.41 -18.81 -14.24
N PHE A 232 -9.73 -19.46 -13.12
CA PHE A 232 -9.33 -20.84 -12.82
C PHE A 232 -10.57 -21.74 -12.65
N PRO A 233 -11.23 -22.14 -13.75
CA PRO A 233 -12.47 -22.91 -13.70
C PRO A 233 -12.28 -24.33 -13.13
N SER A 234 -11.06 -24.87 -13.16
CA SER A 234 -10.73 -26.21 -12.65
C SER A 234 -10.26 -26.18 -11.20
N LEU A 235 -10.04 -24.99 -10.63
CA LEU A 235 -9.61 -24.82 -9.25
C LEU A 235 -10.70 -25.32 -8.29
N ARG A 236 -10.32 -26.31 -7.47
CA ARG A 236 -11.14 -26.71 -6.31
C ARG A 236 -10.82 -25.76 -5.15
N PHE A 237 -11.77 -24.90 -4.82
CA PHE A 237 -11.61 -23.93 -3.74
C PHE A 237 -11.59 -24.64 -2.37
N PRO A 238 -10.52 -24.48 -1.56
CA PRO A 238 -10.52 -24.89 -0.15
C PRO A 238 -11.44 -23.96 0.67
N PRO A 239 -11.55 -24.14 2.00
CA PRO A 239 -12.16 -23.11 2.85
C PRO A 239 -11.57 -21.74 2.53
N HIS A 240 -12.45 -20.77 2.27
CA HIS A 240 -12.03 -19.45 1.83
C HIS A 240 -12.89 -18.34 2.42
N THR A 241 -12.29 -17.18 2.60
CA THR A 241 -13.00 -15.97 3.02
C THR A 241 -12.32 -14.73 2.44
N VAL A 242 -13.10 -13.66 2.32
CA VAL A 242 -12.54 -12.34 2.01
C VAL A 242 -12.01 -11.74 3.31
N LEU A 243 -10.72 -11.40 3.32
CA LEU A 243 -10.07 -10.60 4.35
C LEU A 243 -9.60 -9.30 3.70
N TYR A 244 -10.31 -8.21 3.98
CA TYR A 244 -9.98 -6.92 3.41
C TYR A 244 -8.63 -6.39 3.94
N PRO A 245 -7.81 -5.74 3.10
CA PRO A 245 -6.60 -5.08 3.54
C PRO A 245 -6.85 -4.08 4.68
N PRO A 246 -6.03 -4.14 5.75
CA PRO A 246 -6.18 -3.28 6.90
C PRO A 246 -5.72 -1.85 6.57
N VAL A 247 -6.16 -0.92 7.42
CA VAL A 247 -5.72 0.48 7.42
C VAL A 247 -5.35 0.87 8.85
N ASP A 248 -4.31 1.68 9.01
CA ASP A 248 -3.89 2.18 10.32
C ASP A 248 -4.88 3.22 10.87
N THR A 249 -5.89 2.73 11.55
CA THR A 249 -6.93 3.56 12.18
C THR A 249 -6.39 4.33 13.39
N ALA A 250 -5.43 3.77 14.13
CA ALA A 250 -4.84 4.42 15.30
C ALA A 250 -4.01 5.64 14.89
N GLY A 251 -3.17 5.51 13.86
CA GLY A 251 -2.43 6.62 13.26
C GLY A 251 -3.35 7.69 12.68
N ALA A 252 -4.42 7.28 11.99
CA ALA A 252 -5.41 8.21 11.45
C ALA A 252 -6.13 8.99 12.57
N ASP A 253 -6.55 8.32 13.66
CA ASP A 253 -7.20 8.98 14.78
C ASP A 253 -6.25 9.91 15.55
N ALA A 254 -4.99 9.50 15.73
CA ALA A 254 -3.96 10.36 16.31
C ALA A 254 -3.74 11.62 15.45
N PHE A 255 -3.69 11.48 14.12
CA PHE A 255 -3.64 12.62 13.21
C PHE A 255 -4.87 13.52 13.35
N ARG A 256 -6.08 12.95 13.38
CA ARG A 256 -7.32 13.71 13.48
C ARG A 256 -7.44 14.48 14.80
N ARG A 257 -6.92 13.95 15.91
CA ARG A 257 -6.90 14.64 17.22
C ARG A 257 -6.02 15.89 17.22
N ARG A 258 -4.90 15.85 16.50
CA ARG A 258 -3.96 16.99 16.37
C ARG A 258 -4.23 17.89 15.16
N PHE A 259 -5.26 17.57 14.37
CA PHE A 259 -5.54 18.26 13.13
C PHE A 259 -5.97 19.71 13.39
N SER A 260 -5.26 20.65 12.77
CA SER A 260 -5.65 22.05 12.68
C SER A 260 -5.49 22.48 11.22
N ARG A 261 -6.57 23.03 10.64
CA ARG A 261 -6.60 23.46 9.24
C ARG A 261 -5.47 24.47 8.96
N ASP A 262 -5.34 25.49 9.81
CA ASP A 262 -4.35 26.56 9.62
C ASP A 262 -2.92 26.03 9.78
N ALA A 263 -2.68 25.14 10.75
CA ALA A 263 -1.38 24.53 10.94
C ALA A 263 -0.98 23.66 9.73
N CYS A 264 -1.88 22.81 9.23
CA CYS A 264 -1.65 22.00 8.04
C CYS A 264 -1.38 22.86 6.80
N ILE A 265 -2.15 23.92 6.57
CA ILE A 265 -1.93 24.84 5.45
C ILE A 265 -0.57 25.54 5.59
N ALA A 266 -0.21 26.00 6.80
CA ALA A 266 1.09 26.62 7.05
C ALA A 266 2.26 25.66 6.77
N SER A 267 2.15 24.41 7.23
CA SER A 267 3.15 23.37 6.96
C SER A 267 3.27 23.05 5.46
N LEU A 268 2.15 22.95 4.74
CA LEU A 268 2.18 22.72 3.29
C LEU A 268 2.77 23.91 2.54
N LYS A 269 2.39 25.15 2.88
CA LYS A 269 2.94 26.37 2.24
C LYS A 269 4.45 26.56 2.48
N ALA A 270 5.02 25.95 3.52
CA ALA A 270 6.46 25.97 3.75
C ALA A 270 7.24 25.10 2.73
N LEU A 271 6.56 24.17 2.06
CA LEU A 271 7.14 23.33 1.02
C LEU A 271 7.19 24.10 -0.32
N PRO A 272 8.30 24.03 -1.08
CA PRO A 272 8.47 24.80 -2.31
C PRO A 272 7.41 24.48 -3.38
N GLU A 273 6.90 23.25 -3.39
CA GLU A 273 5.88 22.78 -4.33
C GLU A 273 4.54 23.49 -4.20
N PHE A 274 4.22 24.02 -3.00
CA PHE A 274 2.94 24.64 -2.69
C PHE A 274 3.00 26.17 -2.64
N LYS A 275 4.16 26.77 -2.93
CA LYS A 275 4.37 28.23 -2.81
C LYS A 275 3.31 29.05 -3.57
N ASN A 276 2.88 28.56 -4.73
CA ASN A 276 1.93 29.24 -5.61
C ASN A 276 0.52 28.61 -5.58
N PHE A 277 0.28 27.61 -4.72
CA PHE A 277 -1.01 26.93 -4.63
C PHE A 277 -1.95 27.68 -3.67
N ASP A 278 -3.14 28.03 -4.14
CA ASP A 278 -4.14 28.74 -3.38
C ASP A 278 -5.03 27.77 -2.58
N PHE A 279 -4.79 27.72 -1.26
CA PHE A 279 -5.58 26.94 -0.30
C PHE A 279 -6.88 27.63 0.15
N SER A 280 -7.15 28.86 -0.28
CA SER A 280 -8.43 29.53 -0.05
C SER A 280 -9.54 28.92 -0.92
N VAL A 281 -9.16 28.40 -2.08
CA VAL A 281 -10.02 27.68 -3.00
C VAL A 281 -10.09 26.19 -2.60
N PRO A 282 -11.29 25.59 -2.49
CA PRO A 282 -11.42 24.15 -2.27
C PRO A 282 -10.71 23.34 -3.35
N PHE A 283 -10.16 22.17 -2.99
CA PHE A 283 -9.51 21.30 -3.96
C PHE A 283 -9.95 19.84 -3.85
N VAL A 284 -9.94 19.15 -4.99
CA VAL A 284 -10.02 17.69 -5.03
C VAL A 284 -8.61 17.09 -5.03
N PHE A 285 -8.47 15.91 -4.44
CA PHE A 285 -7.19 15.21 -4.35
C PHE A 285 -7.22 13.92 -5.16
N SER A 286 -6.23 13.71 -6.03
CA SER A 286 -6.02 12.43 -6.72
C SER A 286 -4.69 11.84 -6.27
N LEU A 287 -4.73 10.61 -5.77
CA LEU A 287 -3.56 9.90 -5.25
C LEU A 287 -3.46 8.48 -5.81
N ASN A 288 -2.51 8.25 -6.71
CA ASN A 288 -2.22 6.94 -7.29
C ASN A 288 -0.79 6.88 -7.84
N ARG A 289 -0.26 5.70 -8.14
CA ARG A 289 0.99 5.58 -8.91
C ARG A 289 0.79 6.14 -10.33
N TYR A 290 1.85 6.67 -10.92
CA TYR A 290 1.84 7.17 -12.31
C TYR A 290 1.88 6.03 -13.33
N GLU A 291 0.85 5.17 -13.31
CA GLU A 291 0.73 4.00 -14.18
C GLU A 291 -0.51 4.14 -15.09
N LYS A 292 -0.44 3.64 -16.34
CA LYS A 292 -1.53 3.82 -17.32
C LYS A 292 -2.87 3.25 -16.83
N LYS A 293 -2.83 2.10 -16.15
CA LYS A 293 -4.01 1.41 -15.59
C LYS A 293 -4.77 2.21 -14.51
N LYS A 294 -4.20 3.29 -13.97
CA LYS A 294 -4.83 4.10 -12.93
C LYS A 294 -5.78 5.17 -13.49
N ASP A 295 -5.80 5.34 -14.82
CA ASP A 295 -6.69 6.26 -15.53
C ASP A 295 -6.69 7.68 -14.93
N LEU A 296 -5.50 8.18 -14.58
CA LEU A 296 -5.30 9.52 -14.04
C LEU A 296 -5.84 10.65 -14.93
N PRO A 297 -5.85 10.56 -16.29
CA PRO A 297 -6.47 11.56 -17.16
C PRO A 297 -7.92 11.89 -16.79
N LEU A 298 -8.69 10.89 -16.35
CA LEU A 298 -10.10 11.07 -15.98
C LEU A 298 -10.29 12.12 -14.87
N ALA A 299 -9.37 12.22 -13.91
CA ALA A 299 -9.44 13.22 -12.84
C ALA A 299 -9.27 14.65 -13.39
N ILE A 300 -8.40 14.84 -14.39
CA ILE A 300 -8.18 16.14 -15.05
C ILE A 300 -9.43 16.52 -15.85
N HIS A 301 -9.95 15.58 -16.64
CA HIS A 301 -11.17 15.79 -17.42
C HIS A 301 -12.37 16.11 -16.54
N ALA A 302 -12.55 15.38 -15.43
CA ALA A 302 -13.62 15.61 -14.47
C ALA A 302 -13.60 17.04 -13.90
N VAL A 303 -12.43 17.54 -13.51
CA VAL A 303 -12.28 18.89 -12.95
C VAL A 303 -12.48 19.97 -14.02
N ALA A 304 -11.93 19.78 -15.22
CA ALA A 304 -12.15 20.68 -16.34
C ALA A 304 -13.65 20.75 -16.73
N HIS A 305 -14.32 19.59 -16.78
CA HIS A 305 -15.75 19.50 -17.04
C HIS A 305 -16.57 20.17 -15.94
N ALA A 306 -16.25 19.92 -14.66
CA ALA A 306 -16.90 20.59 -13.53
C ALA A 306 -16.77 22.12 -13.63
N ARG A 307 -15.59 22.64 -14.02
CA ARG A 307 -15.39 24.08 -14.21
C ARG A 307 -16.25 24.66 -15.35
N ARG A 308 -16.45 23.93 -16.44
CA ARG A 308 -17.29 24.36 -17.59
C ARG A 308 -18.78 24.36 -17.29
N HIS A 309 -19.24 23.41 -16.49
CA HIS A 309 -20.66 23.13 -16.28
C HIS A 309 -21.19 23.54 -14.90
N ASP A 310 -20.34 24.08 -14.01
CA ASP A 310 -20.80 24.63 -12.75
C ASP A 310 -21.52 25.97 -12.96
N ALA A 311 -22.85 25.94 -12.88
CA ALA A 311 -23.71 27.12 -12.96
C ALA A 311 -23.43 28.13 -11.83
N ALA A 312 -22.80 27.70 -10.73
CA ALA A 312 -22.41 28.57 -9.63
C ALA A 312 -21.02 29.21 -9.80
N GLY A 313 -20.22 28.75 -10.79
CA GLY A 313 -18.88 29.28 -11.07
C GLY A 313 -17.87 29.11 -9.93
N ALA A 314 -18.11 28.21 -8.98
CA ALA A 314 -17.25 28.07 -7.80
C ALA A 314 -15.85 27.60 -8.24
N PRO A 315 -14.78 28.26 -7.76
CA PRO A 315 -13.42 27.81 -8.06
C PRO A 315 -13.16 26.48 -7.36
N LEU A 316 -12.56 25.54 -8.09
CA LEU A 316 -12.20 24.22 -7.60
C LEU A 316 -10.82 23.86 -8.14
N ASN A 317 -9.87 23.60 -7.25
CA ASN A 317 -8.50 23.20 -7.59
C ASN A 317 -8.34 21.67 -7.61
N LEU A 318 -7.26 21.18 -8.22
CA LEU A 318 -6.87 19.76 -8.22
C LEU A 318 -5.44 19.63 -7.72
N VAL A 319 -5.24 18.74 -6.75
CA VAL A 319 -3.89 18.25 -6.41
C VAL A 319 -3.79 16.80 -6.87
N MET A 320 -2.85 16.52 -7.77
CA MET A 320 -2.55 15.17 -8.25
C MET A 320 -1.17 14.75 -7.73
N ALA A 321 -1.16 13.79 -6.81
CA ALA A 321 0.06 13.23 -6.26
C ALA A 321 0.19 11.75 -6.62
N GLY A 322 1.44 11.27 -6.70
CA GLY A 322 1.63 9.87 -7.01
C GLY A 322 3.00 9.30 -6.74
N GLY A 323 3.04 7.98 -6.59
CA GLY A 323 4.28 7.21 -6.56
C GLY A 323 4.95 7.27 -7.93
N PHE A 324 6.18 7.76 -7.97
CA PHE A 324 6.99 7.94 -9.17
C PHE A 324 8.34 7.25 -9.00
N CYS A 325 8.63 6.27 -9.83
CA CYS A 325 9.94 5.61 -9.90
C CYS A 325 10.60 5.95 -11.24
N SER A 326 11.75 6.65 -11.18
CA SER A 326 12.54 7.03 -12.37
C SER A 326 13.11 5.84 -13.15
N GLN A 327 13.21 4.67 -12.50
CA GLN A 327 13.66 3.43 -13.12
C GLN A 327 12.59 2.76 -14.00
N LEU A 328 11.33 3.21 -13.91
CA LEU A 328 10.22 2.70 -14.70
C LEU A 328 9.86 3.73 -15.79
N PRO A 329 10.18 3.46 -17.07
CA PRO A 329 9.90 4.39 -18.17
C PRO A 329 8.43 4.81 -18.25
N GLU A 330 7.50 3.88 -17.98
CA GLU A 330 6.05 4.15 -17.96
C GLU A 330 5.68 5.31 -17.03
N ASN A 331 6.29 5.42 -15.84
CA ASN A 331 6.01 6.52 -14.93
C ASN A 331 6.37 7.88 -15.55
N GLY A 332 7.49 7.94 -16.27
CA GLY A 332 7.93 9.14 -16.97
C GLY A 332 6.98 9.53 -18.10
N GLU A 333 6.58 8.55 -18.92
CA GLU A 333 5.62 8.74 -20.02
C GLU A 333 4.27 9.25 -19.50
N VAL A 334 3.67 8.53 -18.54
CA VAL A 334 2.36 8.89 -17.97
C VAL A 334 2.41 10.28 -17.35
N PHE A 335 3.46 10.58 -16.59
CA PHE A 335 3.61 11.87 -15.96
C PHE A 335 3.71 13.02 -16.98
N ALA A 336 4.50 12.85 -18.05
CA ALA A 336 4.61 13.83 -19.12
C ALA A 336 3.29 14.02 -19.89
N ASP A 337 2.58 12.92 -20.15
CA ASP A 337 1.26 12.96 -20.81
C ASP A 337 0.22 13.70 -19.97
N LEU A 338 0.22 13.51 -18.65
CA LEU A 338 -0.69 14.22 -17.75
C LEU A 338 -0.42 15.73 -17.71
N LEU A 339 0.86 16.14 -17.67
CA LEU A 339 1.23 17.56 -17.76
C LEU A 339 0.78 18.17 -19.09
N ARG A 340 0.99 17.46 -20.20
CA ARG A 340 0.52 17.89 -21.51
C ARG A 340 -1.00 18.02 -21.55
N LEU A 341 -1.71 17.00 -21.05
CA LEU A 341 -3.17 16.98 -21.01
C LEU A 341 -3.75 18.15 -20.23
N ALA A 342 -3.20 18.43 -19.04
CA ALA A 342 -3.64 19.56 -18.22
C ALA A 342 -3.38 20.91 -18.89
N ARG A 343 -2.20 21.09 -19.52
CA ARG A 343 -1.84 22.31 -20.26
C ARG A 343 -2.70 22.57 -21.51
N MET A 344 -3.29 21.52 -22.08
CA MET A 344 -4.20 21.64 -23.24
C MET A 344 -5.61 22.13 -22.83
N GLN A 345 -5.95 22.12 -21.53
CA GLN A 345 -7.23 22.65 -21.07
C GLN A 345 -7.09 24.16 -20.77
N SER A 346 -7.86 24.99 -21.46
CA SER A 346 -7.80 26.46 -21.33
C SER A 346 -8.19 26.98 -19.95
N GLU A 347 -8.96 26.20 -19.20
CA GLU A 347 -9.48 26.55 -17.87
C GLU A 347 -8.50 26.26 -16.72
N LEU A 348 -7.42 25.52 -17.02
CA LEU A 348 -6.50 25.00 -16.01
C LEU A 348 -5.19 25.80 -15.97
N ASP A 349 -4.76 26.14 -14.77
CA ASP A 349 -3.43 26.67 -14.47
C ASP A 349 -2.56 25.56 -13.88
N VAL A 350 -1.54 25.11 -14.61
CA VAL A 350 -0.75 23.93 -14.23
C VAL A 350 0.44 24.33 -13.37
N LEU A 351 0.41 23.91 -12.12
CA LEU A 351 1.51 24.03 -11.18
C LEU A 351 2.29 22.71 -11.14
N TRP A 352 3.59 22.78 -11.41
CA TRP A 352 4.51 21.67 -11.26
C TRP A 352 5.84 22.25 -10.78
N PRO A 353 6.52 21.68 -9.77
CA PRO A 353 7.81 22.18 -9.33
C PRO A 353 8.83 22.01 -10.47
N ALA A 354 9.02 23.07 -11.24
CA ALA A 354 10.23 23.26 -12.01
C ALA A 354 11.33 23.57 -10.98
N ALA A 355 12.27 22.66 -10.81
CA ALA A 355 13.58 23.07 -10.36
C ALA A 355 14.05 24.16 -11.35
N ALA A 356 14.02 25.41 -10.89
CA ALA A 356 14.69 26.59 -11.42
C ALA A 356 15.29 26.47 -12.84
N SER A 357 14.47 26.39 -13.88
CA SER A 357 14.80 26.87 -15.24
C SER A 357 13.63 26.59 -16.17
N GLU A 358 13.22 27.64 -16.90
CA GLU A 358 12.34 27.59 -18.06
C GLU A 358 10.84 27.41 -17.79
N GLN A 359 10.19 28.51 -17.39
CA GLN A 359 9.09 29.06 -18.19
C GLN A 359 8.94 30.55 -17.86
N GLY A 360 8.97 31.35 -18.92
CA GLY A 360 9.12 32.79 -18.90
C GLY A 360 7.95 33.53 -18.24
N SER A 361 8.30 34.74 -17.82
CA SER A 361 7.41 35.86 -17.60
C SER A 361 6.28 35.90 -18.63
N SER A 362 5.10 35.43 -18.24
CA SER A 362 3.85 35.77 -18.90
C SER A 362 2.93 36.32 -17.82
N GLY A 363 2.72 37.64 -17.90
CA GLY A 363 1.61 38.38 -17.33
C GLY A 363 1.31 38.17 -15.84
N ALA A 364 1.88 39.03 -14.99
CA ALA A 364 1.25 39.37 -13.72
C ALA A 364 0.00 40.25 -13.98
N SER A 365 -1.09 39.64 -14.44
CA SER A 365 -2.47 40.16 -14.41
C SER A 365 -3.43 39.07 -14.91
N GLU A 366 -4.52 38.83 -14.17
CA GLU A 366 -5.60 37.83 -14.39
C GLU A 366 -5.44 36.41 -13.78
N ILE A 367 -4.85 36.28 -12.58
CA ILE A 367 -4.67 34.96 -11.91
C ILE A 367 -5.93 34.47 -11.16
N THR A 368 -7.02 35.23 -11.07
CA THR A 368 -8.14 34.90 -10.15
C THR A 368 -9.25 34.00 -10.71
N GLU A 369 -9.21 33.57 -11.98
CA GLU A 369 -10.33 32.81 -12.59
C GLU A 369 -10.01 31.38 -13.02
N ARG A 370 -8.76 30.93 -13.00
CA ARG A 370 -8.39 29.59 -13.49
C ARG A 370 -8.28 28.58 -12.36
N THR A 371 -8.68 27.33 -12.65
CA THR A 371 -8.54 26.21 -11.73
C THR A 371 -7.08 25.79 -11.68
N GLN A 372 -6.46 25.81 -10.50
CA GLN A 372 -5.08 25.34 -10.35
C GLN A 372 -5.02 23.82 -10.31
N VAL A 373 -4.06 23.25 -11.04
CA VAL A 373 -3.74 21.81 -11.03
C VAL A 373 -2.29 21.63 -10.60
N LEU A 374 -2.10 21.18 -9.36
CA LEU A 374 -0.78 20.90 -8.80
C LEU A 374 -0.40 19.43 -8.97
N PHE A 375 0.71 19.16 -9.64
CA PHE A 375 1.29 17.82 -9.73
C PHE A 375 2.36 17.62 -8.66
N LEU A 376 2.44 16.42 -8.06
CA LEU A 376 3.43 16.06 -7.03
C LEU A 376 3.97 14.64 -7.25
N LYS A 377 5.29 14.44 -7.12
CA LYS A 377 5.93 13.12 -7.14
C LYS A 377 6.35 12.73 -5.73
N ASN A 378 6.04 11.50 -5.31
CA ASN A 378 6.52 10.90 -4.05
C ASN A 378 6.36 11.82 -2.83
N ILE A 379 5.11 12.11 -2.46
CA ILE A 379 4.82 12.92 -1.28
C ILE A 379 5.12 12.15 0.02
N SER A 380 5.47 12.88 1.09
CA SER A 380 5.64 12.31 2.43
C SER A 380 4.29 11.85 3.02
N GLU A 381 4.33 10.99 4.03
CA GLU A 381 3.14 10.53 4.73
C GLU A 381 2.39 11.69 5.41
N GLU A 382 3.11 12.66 5.99
CA GLU A 382 2.54 13.85 6.61
C GLU A 382 1.85 14.75 5.57
N THR A 383 2.46 14.89 4.40
CA THR A 383 1.88 15.63 3.26
C THR A 383 0.63 14.93 2.76
N ARG A 384 0.66 13.60 2.62
CA ARG A 384 -0.47 12.76 2.21
C ARG A 384 -1.64 12.93 3.18
N GLN A 385 -1.40 12.80 4.48
CA GLN A 385 -2.42 12.95 5.51
C GLN A 385 -3.02 14.36 5.53
N SER A 386 -2.17 15.39 5.42
CA SER A 386 -2.60 16.80 5.38
C SER A 386 -3.46 17.10 4.16
N LEU A 387 -3.06 16.63 2.97
CA LEU A 387 -3.85 16.80 1.74
C LEU A 387 -5.20 16.09 1.83
N MET A 388 -5.23 14.84 2.30
CA MET A 388 -6.49 14.11 2.49
C MET A 388 -7.44 14.81 3.46
N ALA A 389 -6.92 15.31 4.59
CA ALA A 389 -7.73 15.99 5.59
C ALA A 389 -8.24 17.38 5.16
N LEU A 390 -7.52 18.05 4.25
CA LEU A 390 -7.90 19.36 3.72
C LEU A 390 -8.77 19.30 2.46
N ALA A 391 -8.65 18.22 1.67
CA ALA A 391 -9.35 18.05 0.41
C ALA A 391 -10.87 18.00 0.59
N LEU A 392 -11.59 18.53 -0.40
CA LEU A 392 -13.05 18.39 -0.49
C LEU A 392 -13.45 16.92 -0.63
N CYS A 393 -12.75 16.21 -1.50
CA CYS A 393 -12.83 14.76 -1.66
C CYS A 393 -11.57 14.22 -2.35
N LEU A 394 -11.35 12.92 -2.17
CA LEU A 394 -10.44 12.12 -2.97
C LEU A 394 -11.17 11.66 -4.24
N VAL A 395 -10.56 11.87 -5.41
CA VAL A 395 -11.00 11.28 -6.68
C VAL A 395 -10.12 10.07 -7.00
N TYR A 396 -10.72 8.90 -7.07
CA TYR A 396 -10.06 7.62 -7.29
C TYR A 396 -10.51 6.98 -8.60
N THR A 397 -9.75 7.22 -9.66
CA THR A 397 -10.04 6.86 -11.05
C THR A 397 -9.74 5.41 -11.49
N PRO A 398 -8.91 4.58 -10.81
CA PRO A 398 -8.55 3.27 -11.34
C PRO A 398 -9.76 2.37 -11.68
N PHE A 399 -9.76 1.79 -12.89
CA PHE A 399 -10.76 0.82 -13.34
C PHE A 399 -10.30 -0.61 -13.03
N GLU A 400 -11.23 -1.47 -12.60
CA GLU A 400 -10.94 -2.87 -12.20
C GLU A 400 -9.79 -2.99 -11.18
N GLU A 401 -9.64 -1.98 -10.31
CA GLU A 401 -8.69 -2.05 -9.20
C GLU A 401 -9.02 -3.22 -8.28
N HIS A 402 -8.02 -4.01 -7.90
CA HIS A 402 -8.27 -5.25 -7.15
C HIS A 402 -8.94 -4.97 -5.79
N PHE A 403 -8.45 -3.95 -5.08
CA PHE A 403 -9.05 -3.47 -3.83
C PHE A 403 -9.08 -1.95 -3.74
N GLY A 404 -7.91 -1.31 -3.82
CA GLY A 404 -7.76 0.13 -3.66
C GLY A 404 -7.69 0.55 -2.19
N MET A 405 -6.49 0.53 -1.59
CA MET A 405 -6.29 0.92 -0.19
C MET A 405 -6.41 2.43 0.04
N VAL A 406 -6.05 3.24 -0.97
CA VAL A 406 -6.08 4.72 -0.88
C VAL A 406 -7.50 5.23 -0.49
N PRO A 407 -8.60 4.72 -1.06
CA PRO A 407 -9.95 4.97 -0.56
C PRO A 407 -10.17 4.71 0.94
N LEU A 408 -9.59 3.65 1.51
CA LEU A 408 -9.72 3.34 2.94
C LEU A 408 -8.91 4.32 3.79
N GLU A 409 -7.70 4.65 3.36
CA GLU A 409 -6.86 5.63 4.04
C GLU A 409 -7.52 7.03 4.05
N ALA A 410 -8.14 7.43 2.94
CA ALA A 410 -8.91 8.66 2.85
C ALA A 410 -10.11 8.64 3.81
N ASN A 411 -10.89 7.55 3.82
CA ASN A 411 -12.02 7.39 4.73
C ASN A 411 -11.57 7.42 6.21
N ALA A 412 -10.43 6.81 6.55
CA ALA A 412 -9.89 6.82 7.91
C ALA A 412 -9.54 8.24 8.40
N LEU A 413 -9.11 9.11 7.49
CA LEU A 413 -8.85 10.54 7.76
C LEU A 413 -10.10 11.42 7.66
N GLY A 414 -11.26 10.84 7.31
CA GLY A 414 -12.52 11.57 7.13
C GLY A 414 -12.66 12.29 5.79
N CYS A 415 -11.79 12.00 4.82
CA CYS A 415 -11.85 12.52 3.46
C CYS A 415 -12.90 11.75 2.64
N PRO A 416 -13.96 12.40 2.11
CA PRO A 416 -14.92 11.74 1.23
C PRO A 416 -14.24 11.20 -0.03
N VAL A 417 -14.73 10.09 -0.56
CA VAL A 417 -14.16 9.46 -1.76
C VAL A 417 -15.17 9.41 -2.90
N VAL A 418 -14.77 9.88 -4.07
CA VAL A 418 -15.43 9.66 -5.36
C VAL A 418 -14.56 8.67 -6.13
N ALA A 419 -15.04 7.44 -6.30
CA ALA A 419 -14.30 6.38 -6.97
C ALA A 419 -15.03 5.86 -8.21
N SER A 420 -14.27 5.36 -9.19
CA SER A 420 -14.80 4.58 -10.30
C SER A 420 -15.65 3.42 -9.79
N ASN A 421 -16.84 3.22 -10.36
CA ASN A 421 -17.77 2.15 -9.96
C ASN A 421 -17.35 0.78 -10.56
N SER A 422 -16.11 0.38 -10.30
CA SER A 422 -15.48 -0.83 -10.83
C SER A 422 -14.53 -1.43 -9.80
N GLY A 423 -14.27 -2.73 -9.89
CA GLY A 423 -13.33 -3.43 -9.01
C GLY A 423 -13.70 -3.41 -7.52
N GLY A 424 -12.66 -3.49 -6.69
CA GLY A 424 -12.72 -3.47 -5.22
C GLY A 424 -13.24 -2.18 -4.58
N PRO A 425 -13.08 -0.97 -5.16
CA PRO A 425 -13.72 0.25 -4.62
C PRO A 425 -15.23 0.12 -4.39
N ARG A 426 -15.92 -0.75 -5.15
CA ARG A 426 -17.36 -1.03 -4.97
C ARG A 426 -17.71 -1.67 -3.62
N GLU A 427 -16.72 -2.25 -2.96
CA GLU A 427 -16.89 -2.95 -1.68
C GLU A 427 -16.61 -2.03 -0.48
N SER A 428 -15.71 -1.06 -0.64
CA SER A 428 -15.32 -0.13 0.42
C SER A 428 -16.04 1.22 0.38
N ILE A 429 -16.49 1.67 -0.81
CA ILE A 429 -17.16 2.96 -0.99
C ILE A 429 -18.67 2.76 -1.16
N LEU A 430 -19.43 3.18 -0.14
CA LEU A 430 -20.89 3.07 -0.12
C LEU A 430 -21.55 4.30 -0.75
N HIS A 431 -22.14 4.13 -1.93
CA HIS A 431 -22.85 5.19 -2.63
C HIS A 431 -23.89 5.89 -1.73
N GLY A 432 -23.78 7.22 -1.61
CA GLY A 432 -24.72 8.06 -0.86
C GLY A 432 -24.72 7.88 0.67
N LYS A 433 -23.87 7.01 1.24
CA LYS A 433 -23.81 6.74 2.70
C LYS A 433 -22.56 7.29 3.37
N THR A 434 -21.47 7.48 2.63
CA THR A 434 -20.27 8.17 3.11
C THR A 434 -20.55 9.67 3.26
N ARG A 435 -20.98 10.05 4.47
CA ARG A 435 -21.36 11.38 5.02
C ARG A 435 -22.70 11.98 4.53
N LYS A 436 -23.66 12.04 5.46
CA LYS A 436 -24.86 12.92 5.49
C LYS A 436 -24.55 14.44 5.56
N GLY A 437 -23.38 14.88 5.11
CA GLY A 437 -22.92 16.28 5.17
C GLY A 437 -22.72 16.94 3.80
N VAL A 438 -22.80 16.18 2.71
CA VAL A 438 -22.70 16.71 1.34
C VAL A 438 -24.10 17.03 0.80
N ALA A 439 -24.90 17.76 1.59
CA ALA A 439 -26.14 18.36 1.11
C ALA A 439 -25.86 19.64 0.29
N ALA A 440 -24.64 20.20 0.36
CA ALA A 440 -24.23 21.39 -0.38
C ALA A 440 -23.55 21.12 -1.74
N ALA A 441 -23.20 19.87 -2.08
CA ALA A 441 -22.68 19.53 -3.42
C ALA A 441 -23.71 18.80 -4.30
N ARG A 442 -25.01 19.00 -4.02
CA ARG A 442 -26.09 18.52 -4.88
C ARG A 442 -26.30 19.37 -6.14
N SER A 443 -25.58 20.50 -6.28
CA SER A 443 -25.71 21.40 -7.43
C SER A 443 -24.49 21.51 -8.34
N SER A 444 -23.34 20.87 -8.05
CA SER A 444 -22.11 21.08 -8.84
C SER A 444 -21.25 19.85 -9.17
N LEU A 445 -21.68 18.62 -8.82
CA LEU A 445 -20.95 17.40 -9.19
C LEU A 445 -21.87 16.40 -9.91
N ALA A 446 -22.15 16.69 -11.18
CA ALA A 446 -22.62 15.71 -12.16
C ALA A 446 -21.50 14.75 -12.59
N LEU A 447 -20.71 14.22 -11.63
CA LEU A 447 -19.71 13.17 -11.87
C LEU A 447 -20.36 11.79 -12.10
N HIS A 448 -21.66 11.67 -11.87
CA HIS A 448 -22.37 10.40 -11.90
C HIS A 448 -22.82 9.96 -13.30
N SER A 449 -22.94 10.88 -14.27
CA SER A 449 -23.42 10.54 -15.61
C SER A 449 -22.35 10.01 -16.55
N GLU A 450 -21.06 10.31 -16.31
CA GLU A 450 -19.95 9.89 -17.18
C GLU A 450 -19.13 8.70 -16.65
N MET A 451 -19.39 8.23 -15.43
CA MET A 451 -18.73 7.04 -14.85
C MET A 451 -19.46 5.71 -15.14
N ARG A 452 -20.25 5.66 -16.22
CA ARG A 452 -20.71 4.40 -16.82
C ARG A 452 -19.98 4.20 -18.14
N PRO A 453 -19.57 2.95 -18.46
CA PRO A 453 -18.80 2.65 -19.68
C PRO A 453 -19.51 3.10 -20.95
#